data_AF-A0A146L8R2-F1
#
_entry.id   AF-A0A146L8R2-F1
#
_cell.length_a   1.000
_cell.length_b   1.000
_cell.length_c   1.000
_cell.angle_alpha   90.00
_cell.angle_beta   90.00
_cell.angle_gamma   90.00
#
_symmetry.space_group_name_H-M   'P 1'
#
loop_
_entity.id
_entity.type
_entity.pdbx_description
1 polymer ?
#
loop_
_entity_poly.entity_id
_entity_poly.type
_entity_poly.pdbx_seq_one_letter_code
_entity_poly.pdbx_strand_id
1 'polypeptide(L)'
;MEIHASMGWIIILSLLALVLQTICQQQSQSAISDTIPQNLRDCYNSSYIVTRENLLPMTTTNLIALLRKLEDATYSVNSRLLAPAILLKYRYDGIERHPDVQTTQFVKPYSRTGKEYYLYKLQMNRIIPASSSYNVIPDGA
;
A
#
# COMPACT_ATOMS: atom_id res chain seq x y z
N MET A 1 -22.19 -2.12 54.86
CA MET A 1 -21.52 -1.09 54.06
C MET A 1 -20.36 -1.61 53.21
N GLU A 2 -19.92 -2.86 53.37
CA GLU A 2 -18.75 -3.40 52.63
C GLU A 2 -19.00 -3.73 51.15
N ILE A 3 -20.26 -4.00 50.77
CA ILE A 3 -20.63 -4.36 49.39
C ILE A 3 -20.52 -3.16 48.43
N HIS A 4 -20.73 -1.94 48.92
CA HIS A 4 -20.54 -0.72 48.11
C HIS A 4 -19.07 -0.46 47.80
N ALA A 5 -18.18 -0.79 48.74
CA ALA A 5 -16.75 -0.66 48.54
C ALA A 5 -16.27 -1.66 47.47
N SER A 6 -16.67 -2.95 47.55
CA SER A 6 -16.24 -3.95 46.57
C SER A 6 -16.74 -3.68 45.14
N MET A 7 -17.96 -3.17 44.99
CA MET A 7 -18.54 -2.76 43.70
C MET A 7 -17.76 -1.61 43.05
N GLY A 8 -17.25 -0.65 43.84
CA GLY A 8 -16.44 0.46 43.34
C GLY A 8 -15.10 0.00 42.73
N TRP A 9 -14.43 -0.96 43.37
CA TRP A 9 -13.15 -1.49 42.86
C TRP A 9 -13.31 -2.30 41.57
N ILE A 10 -14.41 -3.04 41.41
CA ILE A 10 -14.70 -3.79 40.18
C ILE A 10 -14.90 -2.81 39.00
N ILE A 11 -15.62 -1.71 39.23
CA ILE A 11 -15.84 -0.69 38.19
C ILE A 11 -14.51 -0.03 37.80
N ILE A 12 -13.66 0.32 38.77
CA ILE A 12 -12.35 0.93 38.52
C ILE A 12 -11.43 -0.04 37.75
N LEU A 13 -11.39 -1.33 38.13
CA LEU A 13 -10.61 -2.34 37.43
C LEU A 13 -11.12 -2.57 36.00
N SER A 14 -12.44 -2.53 35.79
CA SER A 14 -13.03 -2.67 34.46
C SER A 14 -12.71 -1.47 33.55
N LEU A 15 -12.76 -0.24 34.08
CA LEU A 15 -12.38 0.98 33.36
C LEU A 15 -10.87 1.00 33.05
N LEU A 16 -10.03 0.58 34.01
CA LEU A 16 -8.59 0.46 33.80
C LEU A 16 -8.28 -0.55 32.69
N ALA A 17 -8.92 -1.72 32.70
CA ALA A 17 -8.76 -2.73 31.66
C ALA A 17 -9.20 -2.20 30.27
N LEU A 18 -10.28 -1.44 30.21
CA LEU A 18 -10.78 -0.84 28.97
C LEU A 18 -9.80 0.22 28.40
N VAL A 19 -9.17 1.01 29.27
CA VAL A 19 -8.11 1.97 28.89
C VAL A 19 -6.84 1.24 28.42
N LEU A 20 -6.45 0.13 29.04
CA LEU A 20 -5.31 -0.65 28.58
C LEU A 20 -5.56 -1.31 27.21
N GLN A 21 -6.79 -1.73 26.92
CA GLN A 21 -7.16 -2.31 25.62
C GLN A 21 -7.05 -1.30 24.47
N THR A 22 -7.40 -0.03 24.68
CA THR A 22 -7.31 1.00 23.63
C THR A 22 -5.87 1.41 23.32
N ILE A 23 -4.97 1.40 24.31
CA ILE A 23 -3.54 1.68 24.12
C ILE A 23 -2.87 0.57 23.31
N CYS A 24 -3.26 -0.69 23.51
CA CYS A 24 -2.64 -1.83 22.82
C CYS A 24 -3.03 -1.93 21.33
N GLN A 25 -4.15 -1.31 20.90
CA GLN A 25 -4.57 -1.33 19.49
C GLN A 25 -3.94 -0.21 18.64
N GLN A 26 -3.18 0.71 19.23
CA GLN A 26 -2.42 1.72 18.47
C GLN A 26 -1.05 1.21 18.02
N GLN A 27 -0.99 -0.02 17.54
CA GLN A 27 0.17 -0.44 16.76
C GLN A 27 -0.08 0.05 15.33
N SER A 28 0.33 1.29 15.07
CA SER A 28 0.34 1.90 13.74
C SER A 28 1.01 0.93 12.77
N GLN A 29 0.22 0.19 12.00
CA GLN A 29 0.71 -0.57 10.88
C GLN A 29 1.39 0.42 9.95
N SER A 30 2.72 0.40 9.88
CA SER A 30 3.41 0.96 8.74
C SER A 30 2.89 0.20 7.53
N ALA A 31 1.98 0.81 6.78
CA ALA A 31 1.20 0.17 5.71
C ALA A 31 2.07 -0.36 4.55
N ILE A 32 3.37 -0.03 4.58
CA ILE A 32 4.35 -0.45 3.58
C ILE A 32 5.15 -1.64 4.11
N SER A 33 4.76 -2.82 3.61
CA SER A 33 5.54 -4.06 3.74
C SER A 33 6.89 -3.95 3.01
N ASP A 34 7.87 -4.81 3.32
CA ASP A 34 9.09 -4.92 2.50
C ASP A 34 8.87 -5.87 1.30
N THR A 35 7.77 -6.63 1.29
CA THR A 35 7.44 -7.61 0.23
C THR A 35 6.71 -6.95 -0.95
N ILE A 36 6.87 -7.51 -2.15
CA ILE A 36 6.17 -7.07 -3.37
C ILE A 36 4.64 -7.23 -3.19
N PRO A 37 3.85 -6.19 -3.55
CA PRO A 37 2.39 -6.24 -3.43
C PRO A 37 1.79 -7.24 -4.42
N GLN A 38 0.63 -7.82 -4.07
CA GLN A 38 0.07 -8.97 -4.77
C GLN A 38 -0.23 -8.71 -6.25
N ASN A 39 -0.73 -7.52 -6.58
CA ASN A 39 -1.02 -7.09 -7.95
C ASN A 39 0.21 -7.04 -8.86
N LEU A 40 1.42 -6.94 -8.32
CA LEU A 40 2.67 -6.94 -9.10
C LEU A 40 3.36 -8.30 -9.10
N ARG A 41 2.92 -9.27 -8.29
CA ARG A 41 3.59 -10.56 -8.18
C ARG A 41 3.66 -11.28 -9.51
N ASP A 42 2.58 -11.26 -10.29
CA ASP A 42 2.54 -11.93 -11.58
C ASP A 42 3.57 -11.36 -12.57
N CYS A 43 3.78 -10.05 -12.52
CA CYS A 43 4.79 -9.35 -13.32
C CYS A 43 6.23 -9.77 -12.96
N TYR A 44 6.48 -10.08 -11.69
CA TYR A 44 7.79 -10.56 -11.22
C TYR A 44 7.92 -12.09 -11.18
N ASN A 45 6.81 -12.81 -11.40
CA ASN A 45 6.76 -14.27 -11.44
C ASN A 45 7.04 -14.82 -12.83
N SER A 46 6.59 -14.11 -13.86
CA SER A 46 6.64 -14.57 -15.25
C SER A 46 7.37 -13.57 -16.14
N SER A 47 8.26 -14.07 -16.99
CA SER A 47 8.85 -13.26 -18.06
C SER A 47 7.90 -13.04 -19.23
N TYR A 48 6.69 -13.62 -19.21
CA TYR A 48 5.72 -13.57 -20.30
C TYR A 48 5.48 -12.14 -20.77
N ILE A 49 5.13 -11.22 -19.87
CA ILE A 49 4.84 -9.82 -20.22
C ILE A 49 6.08 -8.99 -20.63
N VAL A 50 7.28 -9.56 -20.48
CA VAL A 50 8.56 -8.94 -20.83
C VAL A 50 9.06 -9.45 -22.19
N THR A 51 8.45 -10.51 -22.74
CA THR A 51 8.81 -10.96 -24.08
C THR A 51 8.21 -10.03 -25.14
N ARG A 52 8.94 -9.81 -26.24
CA ARG A 52 8.64 -8.76 -27.23
C ARG A 52 7.22 -8.90 -27.81
N GLU A 53 6.80 -10.14 -28.01
CA GLU A 53 5.48 -10.53 -28.55
C GLU A 53 4.32 -10.33 -27.58
N ASN A 54 4.60 -10.26 -26.28
CA ASN A 54 3.59 -10.14 -25.20
C ASN A 54 3.73 -8.83 -24.42
N LEU A 55 4.61 -7.94 -24.86
CA LEU A 55 4.76 -6.62 -24.26
C LEU A 55 3.45 -5.86 -24.42
N LEU A 56 2.94 -5.34 -23.31
CA LEU A 56 1.85 -4.38 -23.39
C LEU A 56 2.35 -3.18 -24.20
N PRO A 57 1.54 -2.63 -25.12
CA PRO A 57 1.96 -1.53 -25.95
C PRO A 57 2.09 -0.26 -25.09
N MET A 58 3.29 -0.05 -24.53
CA MET A 58 3.70 1.12 -23.76
C MET A 58 4.12 2.25 -24.72
N THR A 59 3.19 2.70 -25.55
CA THR A 59 3.38 3.89 -26.39
C THR A 59 2.84 5.12 -25.68
N THR A 60 3.41 6.29 -25.97
CA THR A 60 2.88 7.57 -25.47
C THR A 60 1.43 7.77 -25.90
N THR A 61 1.07 7.31 -27.10
CA THR A 61 -0.31 7.34 -27.62
C THR A 61 -1.27 6.55 -26.74
N ASN A 62 -0.89 5.35 -26.30
CA ASN A 62 -1.73 4.52 -25.43
C ASN A 62 -1.85 5.11 -24.03
N LEU A 63 -0.77 5.69 -23.49
CA LEU A 63 -0.82 6.43 -22.23
C LEU A 63 -1.82 7.59 -22.31
N ILE A 64 -1.76 8.39 -23.38
CA ILE A 64 -2.70 9.51 -23.60
C ILE A 64 -4.14 9.00 -23.73
N ALA A 65 -4.36 7.90 -24.44
CA ALA A 65 -5.69 7.32 -24.60
C ALA A 65 -6.27 6.81 -23.26
N LEU A 66 -5.46 6.16 -22.44
CA LEU A 66 -5.84 5.72 -21.08
C LEU A 66 -6.14 6.92 -20.18
N LEU A 67 -5.31 7.97 -20.25
CA LEU A 67 -5.53 9.18 -19.47
C LEU A 67 -6.84 9.87 -19.88
N ARG A 68 -7.10 10.02 -21.18
CA ARG A 68 -8.38 10.56 -21.68
C ARG A 68 -9.58 9.72 -21.23
N LYS A 69 -9.46 8.39 -21.23
CA LYS A 69 -10.53 7.51 -20.75
C LYS A 69 -10.78 7.65 -19.24
N LEU A 70 -9.72 7.89 -18.47
CA LEU A 70 -9.84 8.20 -17.04
C LEU A 70 -10.48 9.57 -16.81
N GLU A 71 -10.16 10.55 -17.64
CA GLU A 71 -10.74 11.90 -17.61
C GLU A 71 -12.21 11.94 -18.07
N ASP A 72 -12.59 11.09 -19.04
CA ASP A 72 -13.93 11.00 -19.64
C ASP A 72 -14.88 10.05 -18.86
N ALA A 73 -14.39 9.37 -17.82
CA ALA A 73 -15.25 8.59 -16.94
C ALA A 73 -16.37 9.50 -16.38
N THR A 74 -17.58 8.95 -16.20
CA THR A 74 -18.82 9.69 -15.85
C THR A 74 -18.73 10.56 -14.57
N TYR A 75 -17.63 10.46 -13.84
CA TYR A 75 -17.30 11.30 -12.70
C TYR A 75 -16.42 12.47 -13.17
N SER A 76 -16.84 13.70 -12.90
CA SER A 76 -16.02 14.89 -13.12
C SER A 76 -14.80 14.88 -12.18
N VAL A 77 -13.76 14.13 -12.53
CA VAL A 77 -12.55 14.02 -11.70
C VAL A 77 -11.65 15.22 -11.97
N ASN A 78 -11.33 15.99 -10.92
CA ASN A 78 -10.37 17.08 -11.04
C ASN A 78 -8.97 16.51 -11.29
N SER A 79 -8.36 16.85 -12.44
CA SER A 79 -7.02 16.38 -12.82
C SER A 79 -5.94 16.70 -11.79
N ARG A 80 -6.09 17.79 -11.02
CA ARG A 80 -5.18 18.16 -9.92
C ARG A 80 -5.23 17.19 -8.74
N LEU A 81 -6.34 16.47 -8.57
CA LEU A 81 -6.49 15.44 -7.55
C LEU A 81 -6.19 14.05 -8.10
N LEU A 82 -6.52 13.81 -9.37
CA LEU A 82 -6.28 12.53 -10.04
C LEU A 82 -4.78 12.21 -10.15
N ALA A 83 -3.97 13.17 -10.61
CA ALA A 83 -2.53 12.97 -10.80
C ALA A 83 -1.80 12.52 -9.50
N PRO A 84 -1.93 13.23 -8.35
CA PRO A 84 -1.32 12.77 -7.11
C PRO A 84 -1.94 11.48 -6.60
N ALA A 85 -3.23 11.23 -6.81
CA ALA A 85 -3.86 9.97 -6.41
C ALA A 85 -3.29 8.75 -7.16
N ILE A 86 -3.09 8.86 -8.47
CA ILE A 86 -2.44 7.83 -9.28
C ILE A 86 -1.01 7.59 -8.78
N LEU A 87 -0.24 8.66 -8.54
CA LEU A 87 1.13 8.54 -8.03
C LEU A 87 1.14 7.85 -6.66
N LEU A 88 0.28 8.25 -5.73
CA LEU A 88 0.22 7.64 -4.41
C LEU A 88 -0.19 6.16 -4.45
N LYS A 89 -1.04 5.78 -5.41
CA LYS A 89 -1.53 4.40 -5.54
C LYS A 89 -0.55 3.47 -6.25
N TYR A 90 0.05 3.92 -7.35
CA TYR A 90 0.83 3.05 -8.24
C TYR A 90 2.34 3.22 -8.12
N ARG A 91 2.82 4.24 -7.41
CA ARG A 91 4.26 4.42 -7.18
C ARG A 91 4.76 3.40 -6.17
N TYR A 92 5.62 2.51 -6.66
CA TYR A 92 6.37 1.54 -5.87
C TYR A 92 7.83 1.61 -6.30
N ASP A 93 8.66 2.24 -5.48
CA ASP A 93 10.08 2.43 -5.78
C ASP A 93 10.96 1.44 -4.99
N GLY A 94 12.16 1.19 -5.52
CA GLY A 94 13.22 0.43 -4.82
C GLY A 94 13.06 -1.09 -4.84
N ILE A 95 12.34 -1.65 -5.81
CA ILE A 95 12.35 -3.10 -6.07
C ILE A 95 13.67 -3.45 -6.77
N GLU A 96 14.47 -4.31 -6.15
CA GLU A 96 15.76 -4.73 -6.67
C GLU A 96 15.85 -6.26 -6.73
N ARG A 97 16.67 -6.74 -7.68
CA ARG A 97 16.99 -8.16 -7.79
C ARG A 97 18.16 -8.49 -6.87
N HIS A 98 18.00 -9.47 -5.99
CA HIS A 98 19.11 -10.00 -5.20
C HIS A 98 20.05 -10.80 -6.12
N PRO A 99 21.36 -10.46 -6.18
CA PRO A 99 22.29 -11.09 -7.12
C PRO A 99 22.49 -12.59 -6.81
N ASP A 100 22.55 -12.95 -5.53
CA ASP A 100 22.88 -14.32 -5.09
C ASP A 100 21.70 -15.28 -5.01
N VAL A 101 20.48 -14.80 -5.26
CA VAL A 101 19.28 -15.63 -5.19
C VAL A 101 18.91 -16.07 -6.60
N GLN A 102 18.92 -17.39 -6.82
CA GLN A 102 18.44 -17.95 -8.07
C GLN A 102 16.91 -17.99 -8.10
N THR A 103 16.35 -17.70 -9.27
CA THR A 103 14.90 -17.79 -9.47
C THR A 103 14.47 -19.25 -9.43
N THR A 104 13.61 -19.61 -8.49
CA THR A 104 12.99 -20.95 -8.43
C THR A 104 11.46 -20.82 -8.45
N GLN A 105 10.76 -21.96 -8.46
CA GLN A 105 9.29 -21.98 -8.38
C GLN A 105 8.77 -21.33 -7.09
N PHE A 106 9.51 -21.46 -5.98
CA PHE A 106 9.09 -21.02 -4.65
C PHE A 106 9.83 -19.76 -4.15
N VAL A 107 10.98 -19.44 -4.73
CA VAL A 107 11.81 -18.31 -4.31
C VAL A 107 11.94 -17.31 -5.45
N LYS A 108 11.55 -16.06 -5.17
CA LYS A 108 11.70 -14.92 -6.08
C LYS A 108 12.84 -14.04 -5.62
N PRO A 109 13.82 -13.73 -6.49
CA PRO A 109 14.98 -12.94 -6.12
C PRO A 109 14.68 -11.44 -6.16
N TYR A 110 13.45 -11.00 -5.91
CA TYR A 110 13.07 -9.59 -5.96
C TYR A 110 12.52 -9.15 -4.60
N SER A 111 13.03 -8.03 -4.09
CA SER A 111 12.60 -7.46 -2.83
C SER A 111 12.74 -5.94 -2.86
N ARG A 112 12.06 -5.25 -1.94
CA ARG A 112 12.21 -3.80 -1.79
C ARG A 112 13.40 -3.47 -0.89
N THR A 113 14.60 -3.56 -1.46
CA THR A 113 15.86 -3.31 -0.73
C THR A 113 16.61 -2.08 -1.22
N GLY A 114 16.19 -1.49 -2.35
CA GLY A 114 16.90 -0.36 -2.93
C GLY A 114 16.85 0.90 -2.08
N LYS A 115 17.82 1.80 -2.27
CA LYS A 115 17.86 3.10 -1.57
C LYS A 115 16.57 3.92 -1.73
N GLU A 116 15.93 3.80 -2.90
CA GLU A 116 14.67 4.48 -3.21
C GLU A 116 13.51 3.97 -2.35
N TYR A 117 13.55 2.71 -1.92
CA TYR A 117 12.56 2.15 -1.02
C TYR A 117 12.58 2.85 0.34
N TYR A 118 13.77 3.15 0.88
CA TYR A 118 13.88 3.83 2.16
C TYR A 118 13.28 5.24 2.11
N LEU A 119 13.57 5.99 1.04
CA LEU A 119 13.00 7.32 0.83
C LEU A 119 11.47 7.24 0.66
N TYR A 120 10.99 6.31 -0.16
CA TYR A 120 9.57 6.06 -0.35
C TYR A 120 8.86 5.70 0.97
N LYS A 121 9.46 4.80 1.77
CA LYS A 121 8.96 4.38 3.08
C LYS A 121 8.88 5.56 4.05
N LEU A 122 9.89 6.42 4.07
CA LEU A 122 9.86 7.64 4.88
C LEU A 122 8.76 8.61 4.42
N GLN A 123 8.66 8.86 3.11
CA GLN A 123 7.66 9.75 2.54
C GLN A 123 6.24 9.31 2.90
N MET A 124 5.93 8.04 2.67
CA MET A 124 4.57 7.55 2.87
C MET A 124 4.23 7.24 4.33
N ASN A 125 5.21 6.95 5.20
CA ASN A 125 4.94 6.75 6.63
C ASN A 125 4.97 8.04 7.46
N ARG A 126 5.72 9.07 7.05
CA ARG A 126 5.93 10.28 7.87
C ARG A 126 5.42 11.57 7.25
N ILE A 127 5.43 11.69 5.92
CA ILE A 127 5.12 12.95 5.23
C ILE A 127 3.69 12.95 4.69
N ILE A 128 3.28 11.85 4.05
CA ILE A 128 1.95 11.74 3.46
C ILE A 128 0.96 11.29 4.54
N PRO A 129 -0.13 12.05 4.79
CA PRO A 129 -1.14 11.66 5.77
C PRO A 129 -1.82 10.35 5.36
N ALA A 130 -1.96 9.41 6.29
CA ALA A 130 -2.58 8.09 6.03
C ALA A 130 -4.01 8.19 5.46
N SER A 131 -4.73 9.29 5.71
CA SER A 131 -6.06 9.57 5.17
C SER A 131 -6.10 9.83 3.65
N SER A 132 -4.95 10.13 3.03
CA SER A 132 -4.83 10.41 1.59
C SER A 132 -4.61 9.16 0.74
N SER A 133 -4.21 8.05 1.35
CA SER A 133 -3.60 6.92 0.64
C SER A 133 -4.58 5.79 0.27
N TYR A 134 -5.84 5.81 0.74
CA TYR A 134 -6.68 4.61 0.72
C TYR A 134 -7.96 4.64 -0.13
N ASN A 135 -8.45 5.78 -0.63
CA ASN A 135 -9.85 5.84 -1.13
C ASN A 135 -10.11 6.58 -2.45
N VAL A 136 -9.10 6.97 -3.23
CA VAL A 136 -9.37 7.82 -4.42
C VAL A 136 -9.71 7.01 -5.69
N ILE A 137 -9.26 5.76 -5.79
CA ILE A 137 -9.57 4.89 -6.93
C ILE A 137 -10.04 3.55 -6.36
N PRO A 138 -11.33 3.19 -6.46
CA PRO A 138 -11.79 1.86 -6.04
C PRO A 138 -11.05 0.80 -6.87
N ASP A 139 -10.57 -0.24 -6.20
CA ASP A 139 -10.09 -1.44 -6.90
C ASP A 139 -11.31 -2.01 -7.64
N GLY A 140 -11.25 -2.01 -8.96
CA GLY A 140 -12.38 -2.36 -9.81
C GLY A 140 -13.02 -3.68 -9.38
N ALA A 141 -14.34 -3.65 -9.22
CA ALA A 141 -15.20 -4.82 -9.22
C ALA A 141 -15.19 -5.50 -10.59
#